data_AF-A0A1Q9D9W6-F1
#
_entry.id   AF-A0A1Q9D9W6-F1
#
_cell.length_a   1.000
_cell.length_b   1.000
_cell.length_c   1.000
_cell.angle_alpha   90.00
_cell.angle_beta   90.00
_cell.angle_gamma   90.00
#
_symmetry.space_group_name_H-M   'P 1'
#
loop_
_entity.id
_entity.type
_entity.pdbx_description
1 polymer ?
#
loop_
_entity_poly.entity_id
_entity_poly.type
_entity_poly.pdbx_seq_one_letter_code
_entity_poly.pdbx_strand_id
1 'polypeptide(L)'
;MQGHRKSAEEDQEEDLWPCRTFKAREWGHALQLNDGSHEVGVKKLIRTLKDGRTLTEQPLRLTALQALSPAALVGHRGALAAQAAAVLDRSKAVRECALDALWDAAGQQRPEEGCLLGHFSLIREPE
;
A
#
# COMPACT_ATOMS: atom_id res chain seq x y z
N MET A 1 -18.74 23.64 10.97
CA MET A 1 -17.84 23.30 9.85
C MET A 1 -16.48 23.94 10.11
N GLN A 2 -15.60 23.27 10.86
CA GLN A 2 -14.25 23.79 11.14
C GLN A 2 -13.32 23.35 10.01
N GLY A 3 -12.97 24.27 9.12
CA GLY A 3 -11.92 24.06 8.13
C GLY A 3 -10.57 24.04 8.85
N HIS A 4 -9.93 22.87 8.90
CA HIS A 4 -8.51 22.77 9.25
C HIS A 4 -7.68 23.47 8.17
N ARG A 5 -7.32 24.73 8.42
CA ARG A 5 -6.20 25.38 7.71
C ARG A 5 -4.93 24.68 8.19
N LYS A 6 -4.36 23.78 7.39
CA LYS A 6 -2.97 23.41 7.55
C LYS A 6 -2.11 24.65 7.34
N SER A 7 -1.15 24.86 8.24
CA SER A 7 -0.23 25.97 8.14
C SER A 7 0.73 25.74 6.98
N ALA A 8 0.99 26.76 6.16
CA ALA A 8 1.90 26.67 5.01
C ALA A 8 3.33 26.21 5.36
N GLU A 9 3.71 26.30 6.64
CA GLU A 9 4.98 25.83 7.18
C GLU A 9 5.07 24.29 7.26
N GLU A 10 3.98 23.59 7.59
CA GLU A 10 3.96 22.12 7.64
C GLU A 10 4.17 21.52 6.24
N ASP A 11 3.60 22.15 5.21
CA ASP A 11 3.79 21.74 3.83
C ASP A 11 5.22 22.03 3.32
N GLN A 12 5.89 23.08 3.83
CA GLN A 12 7.27 23.41 3.45
C GLN A 12 8.30 22.46 4.09
N GLU A 13 8.14 22.12 5.37
CA GLU A 13 9.03 21.18 6.05
C GLU A 13 8.84 19.74 5.52
N GLU A 14 7.61 19.37 5.15
CA GLU A 14 7.32 18.06 4.57
C GLU A 14 7.86 17.90 3.14
N ASP A 15 8.02 18.97 2.36
CA ASP A 15 8.52 18.88 0.97
C ASP A 15 10.05 18.83 0.84
N LEU A 16 10.77 18.79 1.97
CA LEU A 16 12.20 18.51 1.98
C LEU A 16 12.47 17.07 1.53
N TRP A 17 12.72 16.93 0.24
CA TRP A 17 13.06 15.66 -0.42
C TRP A 17 14.15 14.84 0.30
N PRO A 18 15.26 15.45 0.76
CA PRO A 18 16.32 14.70 1.46
C PRO A 18 15.83 13.96 2.72
N CYS A 19 14.79 14.47 3.38
CA CYS A 19 14.23 13.88 4.59
C CYS A 19 13.08 12.90 4.30
N ARG A 20 12.69 12.69 3.03
CA ARG A 20 11.48 11.95 2.68
C ARG A 20 11.52 10.49 3.13
N THR A 21 12.69 9.85 3.13
CA THR A 21 12.87 8.48 3.66
C THR A 21 12.60 8.41 5.16
N PHE A 22 13.07 9.41 5.92
CA PHE A 22 12.81 9.50 7.36
C PHE A 22 11.31 9.73 7.61
N LYS A 23 10.70 10.68 6.90
CA LYS A 23 9.25 10.95 6.98
C LYS A 23 8.39 9.73 6.63
N ALA A 24 8.78 8.95 5.62
CA ALA A 24 8.10 7.71 5.26
C ALA A 24 8.10 6.70 6.42
N ARG A 25 9.21 6.61 7.18
CA ARG A 25 9.27 5.78 8.39
C ARG A 25 8.36 6.32 9.50
N GLU A 26 8.36 7.63 9.73
CA GLU A 26 7.47 8.23 10.73
C GLU A 26 5.99 7.94 10.41
N TRP A 27 5.59 8.09 9.14
CA TRP A 27 4.23 7.78 8.72
C TRP A 27 3.90 6.29 8.81
N GLY A 28 4.86 5.41 8.49
CA GLY A 28 4.73 3.97 8.67
C GLY A 28 4.57 3.56 10.13
N HIS A 29 5.35 4.15 11.03
CA HIS A 29 5.22 3.93 12.46
C HIS A 29 3.87 4.43 13.00
N ALA A 30 3.42 5.60 12.55
CA ALA A 30 2.07 6.08 12.87
C ALA A 30 0.98 5.13 12.37
N LEU A 31 1.17 4.48 11.21
CA LEU A 31 0.24 3.46 10.73
C LEU A 31 0.25 2.20 11.61
N GLN A 32 1.42 1.74 12.05
CA GLN A 32 1.51 0.60 12.96
C GLN A 32 0.80 0.87 14.30
N LEU A 33 0.95 2.08 14.86
CA LEU A 33 0.30 2.46 16.12
C LEU A 33 -1.22 2.60 16.02
N ASN A 34 -1.76 2.82 14.83
CA ASN A 34 -3.19 3.02 14.59
C ASN A 34 -3.82 1.81 13.86
N ASP A 35 -3.21 0.62 13.98
CA ASP A 35 -3.67 -0.61 13.33
C ASP A 35 -3.97 -0.42 11.83
N GLY A 36 -3.14 0.35 11.12
CA GLY A 36 -3.28 0.61 9.68
C GLY A 36 -4.36 1.62 9.29
N SER A 37 -5.09 2.22 10.25
CA SER A 37 -6.23 3.12 9.98
C SER A 37 -5.87 4.61 9.81
N HIS A 38 -4.57 4.94 9.72
CA HIS A 38 -4.12 6.34 9.64
C HIS A 38 -4.13 6.90 8.20
N GLU A 39 -5.30 7.32 7.71
CA GLU A 39 -5.50 7.78 6.31
C GLU A 39 -4.49 8.84 5.84
N VAL A 40 -4.14 9.80 6.68
CA VAL A 40 -3.24 10.91 6.31
C VAL A 40 -1.85 10.36 5.97
N GLY A 41 -1.37 9.38 6.75
CA GLY A 41 -0.10 8.71 6.52
C GLY A 41 -0.11 7.91 5.22
N VAL A 42 -1.20 7.17 4.97
CA VAL A 42 -1.38 6.43 3.70
C VAL A 42 -1.36 7.37 2.50
N LYS A 43 -2.10 8.48 2.55
CA LYS A 43 -2.14 9.46 1.46
C LYS A 43 -0.74 10.05 1.19
N LYS A 44 0.02 10.36 2.24
CA LYS A 44 1.40 10.89 2.12
C LYS A 44 2.36 9.85 1.52
N LEU A 45 2.30 8.60 1.97
CA LEU A 45 3.12 7.51 1.42
C LEU A 45 2.80 7.23 -0.06
N ILE A 46 1.52 7.18 -0.42
CA ILE A 46 1.10 7.02 -1.81
C ILE A 46 1.56 8.21 -2.66
N ARG A 47 1.47 9.45 -2.14
CA ARG A 47 1.98 10.64 -2.84
C ARG A 47 3.47 10.54 -3.10
N THR A 48 4.25 10.07 -2.13
CA THR A 48 5.70 9.83 -2.30
C THR A 48 5.97 8.81 -3.40
N LEU A 49 5.23 7.69 -3.43
CA LEU A 49 5.41 6.66 -4.48
C LEU A 49 5.03 7.16 -5.89
N LYS A 50 4.11 8.12 -5.99
CA LYS A 50 3.72 8.75 -7.27
C LYS A 50 4.68 9.85 -7.74
N ASP A 51 5.54 10.36 -6.86
CA ASP A 51 6.51 11.39 -7.22
C ASP A 51 7.59 10.81 -8.14
N GLY A 52 7.81 11.44 -9.30
CA GLY A 52 8.77 10.96 -10.29
C GLY A 52 10.21 10.89 -9.76
N ARG A 53 10.57 11.71 -8.76
CA ARG A 53 11.89 11.68 -8.11
C ARG A 53 12.11 10.37 -7.34
N THR A 54 11.05 9.70 -6.91
CA THR A 54 11.12 8.41 -6.20
C THR A 54 11.61 7.27 -7.12
N LEU A 55 11.51 7.41 -8.44
CA LEU A 55 11.89 6.35 -9.40
C LEU A 55 13.39 6.01 -9.38
N THR A 56 14.24 6.96 -9.02
CA THR A 56 15.68 6.72 -8.87
C THR A 56 16.07 6.29 -7.45
N GLU A 57 15.18 6.51 -6.48
CA GLU A 57 15.42 6.25 -5.06
C GLU A 57 14.84 4.90 -4.63
N GLN A 58 15.55 3.81 -4.95
CA GLN A 58 15.15 2.46 -4.51
C GLN A 58 14.90 2.38 -2.98
N PRO A 59 15.76 2.91 -2.10
CA PRO A 59 15.55 2.82 -0.65
C PRO A 59 14.25 3.51 -0.20
N LEU A 60 13.90 4.63 -0.84
CA LEU A 60 12.66 5.36 -0.55
C LEU A 60 11.43 4.55 -0.97
N ARG A 61 11.46 3.91 -2.15
CA ARG A 61 10.37 3.04 -2.61
C ARG A 61 10.12 1.88 -1.67
N LEU A 62 11.19 1.17 -1.30
CA LEU A 62 11.13 0.07 -0.34
C LEU A 62 10.53 0.53 0.99
N THR A 63 11.08 1.61 1.55
CA THR A 63 10.63 2.15 2.83
C THR A 63 9.15 2.54 2.78
N ALA A 64 8.71 3.20 1.71
CA ALA A 64 7.32 3.63 1.57
C ALA A 64 6.36 2.45 1.40
N LEU A 65 6.75 1.38 0.70
CA LEU A 65 5.93 0.17 0.56
C LEU A 65 5.83 -0.61 1.87
N GLN A 66 6.95 -0.77 2.59
CA GLN A 66 6.96 -1.39 3.92
C GLN A 66 6.10 -0.62 4.90
N ALA A 67 6.18 0.72 4.86
CA ALA A 67 5.35 1.60 5.68
C ALA A 67 3.85 1.49 5.36
N LEU A 68 3.48 1.09 4.14
CA LEU A 68 2.09 0.85 3.74
C LEU A 68 1.55 -0.52 4.14
N SER A 69 2.40 -1.49 4.48
CA SER A 69 1.99 -2.87 4.80
C SER A 69 0.89 -2.95 5.87
N PRO A 70 0.96 -2.25 7.02
CA PRO A 70 -0.10 -2.31 8.03
C PRO A 70 -1.47 -1.85 7.50
N ALA A 71 -1.50 -0.84 6.62
CA ALA A 71 -2.73 -0.38 6.00
C ALA A 71 -3.29 -1.40 5.00
N ALA A 72 -2.41 -2.09 4.26
CA ALA A 72 -2.81 -3.15 3.35
C ALA A 72 -3.41 -4.35 4.07
N LEU A 73 -2.83 -4.75 5.22
CA LEU A 73 -3.34 -5.84 6.07
C LEU A 73 -4.79 -5.60 6.51
N VAL A 74 -5.17 -4.36 6.80
CA VAL A 74 -6.55 -4.01 7.19
C VAL A 74 -7.46 -3.70 5.98
N GLY A 75 -7.02 -4.01 4.77
CA GLY A 75 -7.82 -3.89 3.56
C GLY A 75 -7.93 -2.47 2.99
N HIS A 76 -7.01 -1.56 3.33
CA HIS A 76 -7.03 -0.20 2.79
C HIS A 76 -6.74 -0.22 1.27
N ARG A 77 -7.79 0.02 0.47
CA ARG A 77 -7.76 -0.08 -1.00
C ARG A 77 -6.61 0.68 -1.66
N GLY A 78 -6.32 1.90 -1.18
CA GLY A 78 -5.23 2.70 -1.74
C GLY A 78 -3.84 2.12 -1.48
N ALA A 79 -3.64 1.44 -0.34
CA ALA A 79 -2.37 0.82 0.01
C ALA A 79 -2.17 -0.45 -0.82
N LEU A 80 -3.22 -1.28 -0.93
CA LEU A 80 -3.24 -2.45 -1.80
C LEU A 80 -2.97 -2.09 -3.27
N ALA A 81 -3.62 -1.04 -3.78
CA ALA A 81 -3.38 -0.58 -5.15
C ALA A 81 -1.93 -0.11 -5.37
N ALA A 82 -1.33 0.57 -4.39
CA ALA A 82 0.05 1.01 -4.46
C ALA A 82 1.04 -0.18 -4.45
N GLN A 83 0.78 -1.19 -3.63
CA GLN A 83 1.57 -2.43 -3.61
C GLN A 83 1.41 -3.22 -4.91
N ALA A 84 0.17 -3.37 -5.42
CA ALA A 84 -0.09 -4.04 -6.69
C ALA A 84 0.65 -3.36 -7.87
N ALA A 85 0.69 -2.03 -7.89
CA ALA A 85 1.47 -1.30 -8.90
C ALA A 85 2.98 -1.56 -8.79
N ALA A 86 3.50 -1.74 -7.57
CA ALA A 86 4.92 -1.97 -7.31
C ALA A 86 5.39 -3.40 -7.67
N VAL A 87 4.48 -4.35 -7.91
CA VAL A 87 4.82 -5.70 -8.44
C VAL A 87 5.50 -5.62 -9.81
N LEU A 88 5.26 -4.54 -10.55
CA LEU A 88 5.90 -4.28 -11.86
C LEU A 88 7.12 -3.33 -11.75
N ASP A 89 7.62 -3.05 -10.54
CA ASP A 89 8.79 -2.17 -10.37
C ASP A 89 10.04 -2.77 -11.04
N ARG A 90 10.95 -1.91 -11.49
CA ARG A 90 12.20 -2.32 -12.13
C ARG A 90 13.14 -3.02 -11.14
N SER A 91 13.12 -2.60 -9.88
CA SER A 91 13.94 -3.18 -8.81
C SER A 91 13.34 -4.48 -8.30
N LYS A 92 14.13 -5.55 -8.30
CA LYS A 92 13.73 -6.86 -7.78
C LYS A 92 13.30 -6.78 -6.31
N ALA A 93 14.07 -6.08 -5.48
CA ALA A 93 13.78 -5.93 -4.06
C ALA A 93 12.42 -5.23 -3.83
N VAL A 94 12.11 -4.22 -4.65
CA VAL A 94 10.82 -3.50 -4.57
C VAL A 94 9.66 -4.42 -4.93
N ARG A 95 9.82 -5.24 -5.98
CA ARG A 95 8.81 -6.23 -6.37
C ARG A 95 8.57 -7.28 -5.29
N GLU A 96 9.63 -7.85 -4.74
CA GLU A 96 9.54 -8.87 -3.68
C GLU A 96 8.84 -8.28 -2.44
N CYS A 97 9.26 -7.09 -2.00
CA CYS A 97 8.61 -6.41 -0.89
C CYS A 97 7.11 -6.15 -1.14
N ALA A 98 6.72 -5.78 -2.36
CA ALA A 98 5.33 -5.56 -2.72
C ALA A 98 4.53 -6.87 -2.73
N LEU A 99 5.12 -7.95 -3.26
CA LEU A 99 4.51 -9.27 -3.29
C LEU A 99 4.32 -9.84 -1.87
N ASP A 100 5.33 -9.74 -1.02
CA ASP A 100 5.26 -10.20 0.36
C ASP A 100 4.15 -9.48 1.12
N ALA A 101 4.05 -8.15 0.96
CA ALA A 101 3.01 -7.38 1.62
C ALA A 101 1.59 -7.71 1.13
N LEU A 102 1.42 -8.02 -0.17
CA LEU A 102 0.14 -8.48 -0.72
C LEU A 102 -0.19 -9.91 -0.26
N TRP A 103 0.82 -10.77 -0.15
CA TRP A 103 0.66 -12.14 0.35
C TRP A 103 0.20 -12.14 1.81
N ASP A 104 0.81 -11.29 2.63
CA ASP A 104 0.40 -11.11 4.02
C ASP A 104 -1.02 -10.52 4.12
N ALA A 105 -1.35 -9.53 3.27
CA ALA A 105 -2.69 -8.96 3.22
C ALA A 105 -3.78 -9.94 2.73
N ALA A 106 -3.39 -10.92 1.91
CA ALA A 106 -4.26 -12.03 1.51
C ALA A 106 -4.40 -13.11 2.60
N GLY A 107 -3.82 -12.90 3.79
CA GLY A 107 -3.86 -13.85 4.90
C GLY A 107 -2.99 -15.09 4.66
N GLN A 108 -2.00 -14.99 3.76
CA GLN A 108 -1.11 -16.10 3.37
C GLN A 108 -1.84 -17.35 2.88
N GLN A 109 -3.09 -17.18 2.44
CA GLN A 109 -3.88 -18.27 1.89
C GLN A 109 -3.52 -18.42 0.41
N ARG A 110 -3.08 -19.62 0.03
CA ARG A 110 -3.08 -19.98 -1.39
C ARG A 110 -4.53 -19.91 -1.86
N PRO A 111 -4.81 -19.35 -3.05
CA PRO A 111 -6.13 -19.51 -3.63
C PRO A 111 -6.41 -21.01 -3.70
N GLU A 112 -7.44 -21.45 -2.98
CA GLU A 112 -7.95 -22.82 -3.09
C GLU A 112 -8.15 -23.11 -4.58
N GLU A 113 -7.55 -24.20 -5.07
CA GLU A 113 -7.77 -24.70 -6.44
C GLU A 113 -9.26 -25.05 -6.58
N GLY A 114 -10.11 -24.06 -6.91
CA GLY A 114 -11.56 -24.30 -6.87
C GLY A 114 -12.49 -23.14 -7.24
N CYS A 115 -12.01 -22.07 -7.86
CA CYS A 115 -12.88 -20.98 -8.36
C CYS A 115 -12.98 -20.92 -9.89
N LEU A 116 -12.83 -22.06 -10.57
CA LEU A 116 -13.29 -22.23 -11.94
C LEU A 116 -14.34 -23.35 -11.95
N LEU A 117 -15.55 -23.00 -12.43
CA LEU A 117 -16.77 -23.81 -12.48
C LEU A 117 -17.53 -23.77 -11.14
N GLY A 118 -18.42 -22.81 -10.93
CA GLY A 118 -19.66 -22.78 -11.70
C GLY A 118 -20.56 -23.88 -11.16
N HIS A 119 -21.31 -23.54 -10.12
CA HIS A 119 -22.36 -24.35 -9.52
C HIS A 119 -23.47 -24.58 -10.56
N PHE A 120 -23.24 -25.50 -11.51
CA PHE A 120 -24.29 -26.06 -12.37
C PHE A 120 -24.96 -27.20 -11.59
N SER A 121 -25.82 -26.81 -10.65
CA SER A 121 -26.83 -27.73 -10.14
C SER A 121 -28.14 -27.38 -10.82
N LEU A 122 -28.83 -28.43 -11.30
CA LEU A 122 -30.19 -28.45 -11.87
C LEU A 122 -30.18 -27.98 -13.33
N ILE A 123 -30.38 -28.85 -14.32
CA ILE A 123 -31.65 -29.53 -14.58
C ILE A 123 -31.39 -30.99 -15.01
N ARG A 124 -31.96 -31.92 -14.25
CA ARG A 124 -32.16 -33.31 -14.63
C ARG A 124 -33.56 -33.35 -15.27
N GLU A 125 -33.65 -33.34 -16.60
CA GLU A 125 -34.93 -33.64 -17.26
C GLU A 125 -35.17 -35.16 -17.20
N PRO A 126 -36.34 -35.61 -16.74
CA PRO A 126 -36.76 -36.97 -16.94
C PRO A 126 -37.51 -37.12 -18.28
N GLU A 127 -37.24 -38.28 -18.90
CA GLU A 127 -37.90 -38.95 -20.03
C GLU A 127 -37.49 -38.55 -21.45
#